data_AF-A0A2D6E2C1-F1
#
_entry.id   AF-A0A2D6E2C1-F1
#
_cell.length_a   1.000
_cell.length_b   1.000
_cell.length_c   1.000
_cell.angle_alpha   90.00
_cell.angle_beta   90.00
_cell.angle_gamma   90.00
#
_symmetry.space_group_name_H-M   'P 1'
#
loop_
_entity.id
_entity.type
_entity.pdbx_description
1 polymer ?
#
loop_
_entity_poly.entity_id
_entity_poly.type
_entity_poly.pdbx_seq_one_letter_code
_entity_poly.pdbx_strand_id
1 'polypeptide(L)'
;MDFNLIGYALFNSLISVFVLVIWFETNAFVEYLRSFYFLKFLRIKEYEERDEGLGVPYPDFLEMKSGNFLTRLLACPLCLGVWVNIAGAVCVGSVFVFFASYYLSLIFYFFFKYLMGRSDEQ
;
A
#
# COMPACT_ATOMS: atom_id res chain seq x y z
N MET A 1 4.22 30.87 9.13
CA MET A 1 5.04 29.85 8.44
C MET A 1 4.99 28.60 9.28
N ASP A 2 4.06 27.71 8.95
CA ASP A 2 3.62 26.60 9.80
C ASP A 2 4.63 25.44 9.77
N PHE A 3 5.73 25.58 10.50
CA PHE A 3 6.75 24.53 10.64
C PHE A 3 6.14 23.19 11.08
N ASN A 4 5.11 23.23 11.93
CA ASN A 4 4.35 22.05 12.33
C ASN A 4 3.63 21.38 11.15
N LEU A 5 3.04 22.14 10.24
CA LEU A 5 2.29 21.62 9.10
C LEU A 5 3.20 20.87 8.12
N ILE A 6 4.40 21.41 7.88
CA ILE A 6 5.44 20.77 7.07
C ILE A 6 5.91 19.48 7.75
N GLY A 7 6.13 19.51 9.07
CA GLY A 7 6.48 18.32 9.85
C GLY A 7 5.44 17.20 9.73
N TYR A 8 4.14 17.54 9.86
CA TYR A 8 3.05 16.57 9.69
C TYR A 8 2.99 15.99 8.27
N ALA A 9 3.18 16.83 7.24
CA ALA A 9 3.18 16.36 5.86
C ALA A 9 4.32 15.37 5.58
N LEU A 10 5.52 15.66 6.09
CA LEU A 10 6.67 14.76 5.97
C LEU A 10 6.43 13.44 6.72
N PHE A 11 5.98 13.51 7.96
CA PHE A 11 5.70 12.31 8.75
C PHE A 11 4.62 11.43 8.10
N ASN A 12 3.52 12.04 7.62
CA ASN A 12 2.45 11.33 6.92
C ASN A 12 2.93 10.68 5.62
N SER A 13 3.81 11.37 4.88
CA SER A 13 4.39 10.84 3.65
C SER A 13 5.27 9.61 3.91
N LEU A 14 6.08 9.62 4.98
CA LEU A 14 6.94 8.51 5.37
C LEU A 14 6.12 7.28 5.78
N ILE A 15 5.07 7.48 6.58
CA ILE A 15 4.15 6.40 6.94
C ILE A 15 3.49 5.82 5.70
N SER A 16 3.02 6.68 4.79
CA SER A 16 2.36 6.24 3.57
C SER A 16 3.28 5.37 2.70
N VAL A 17 4.54 5.79 2.53
CA VAL A 17 5.55 4.99 1.81
C VAL A 17 5.82 3.67 2.51
N PHE A 18 5.96 3.68 3.84
CA PHE A 18 6.21 2.46 4.61
C PHE A 18 5.06 1.46 4.47
N VAL A 19 3.81 1.92 4.56
CA VAL A 19 2.62 1.10 4.36
C VAL A 19 2.59 0.54 2.93
N LEU A 20 2.87 1.36 1.92
CA LEU A 20 2.91 0.90 0.52
C LEU A 20 4.00 -0.14 0.28
N VAL A 21 5.21 0.07 0.80
CA VAL A 21 6.31 -0.88 0.64
C VAL A 21 5.99 -2.21 1.34
N ILE A 22 5.52 -2.17 2.60
CA ILE A 22 5.13 -3.40 3.30
C ILE A 22 4.00 -4.12 2.58
N TRP A 23 3.05 -3.37 2.03
CA TRP A 23 1.88 -3.96 1.38
C TRP A 23 2.20 -4.60 0.03
N PHE A 24 2.99 -3.92 -0.81
CA PHE A 24 3.24 -4.34 -2.19
C PHE A 24 4.52 -5.15 -2.37
N GLU A 25 5.53 -4.89 -1.56
CA GLU A 25 6.88 -5.46 -1.75
C GLU A 25 7.21 -6.52 -0.70
N THR A 26 6.37 -6.70 0.33
CA THR A 26 6.59 -7.72 1.37
C THR A 26 5.40 -8.68 1.46
N ASN A 27 5.68 -9.98 1.52
CA ASN A 27 4.67 -11.02 1.81
C ASN A 27 4.16 -11.00 3.26
N ALA A 28 4.67 -10.09 4.11
CA ALA A 28 4.31 -9.97 5.51
C ALA A 28 2.81 -9.77 5.70
N PHE A 29 2.16 -9.01 4.81
CA PHE A 29 0.72 -8.83 4.92
C PHE A 29 -0.06 -10.13 4.69
N VAL A 30 0.36 -10.97 3.74
CA VAL A 30 -0.23 -12.30 3.50
C VAL A 30 -0.07 -13.18 4.73
N GLU A 31 1.09 -13.12 5.38
CA GLU A 31 1.39 -13.90 6.57
C GLU A 31 0.59 -13.44 7.81
N TYR A 32 0.41 -12.11 7.97
CA TYR A 32 -0.50 -11.54 8.97
C TYR A 32 -1.95 -11.96 8.70
N LEU A 33 -2.40 -11.87 7.46
CA LEU A 33 -3.73 -12.31 7.04
C LEU A 33 -3.96 -13.80 7.26
N ARG A 34 -2.96 -14.64 7.03
CA ARG A 34 -3.01 -16.09 7.30
C ARG A 34 -3.24 -16.38 8.78
N SER A 35 -2.64 -15.58 9.66
CA SER A 35 -2.88 -15.66 11.10
C SER A 35 -4.22 -15.06 11.52
N PHE A 36 -4.77 -14.11 10.76
CA PHE A 36 -6.03 -13.46 11.03
C PHE A 36 -7.19 -14.11 10.25
N TYR A 37 -7.66 -15.25 10.75
CA TYR A 37 -8.78 -16.05 10.20
C TYR A 37 -10.09 -15.25 9.94
N PHE A 38 -10.19 -14.04 10.50
CA PHE A 38 -11.36 -13.17 10.42
C PHE A 38 -11.56 -12.52 9.05
N LEU A 39 -10.54 -12.46 8.20
CA LEU A 39 -10.62 -11.81 6.88
C LEU A 39 -11.11 -12.75 5.76
N LYS A 40 -12.23 -13.43 6.01
CA LYS A 40 -12.94 -14.26 5.01
C LYS A 40 -13.34 -13.48 3.75
N PHE A 41 -13.37 -12.15 3.82
CA PHE A 41 -13.63 -11.24 2.70
C PHE A 41 -12.47 -11.16 1.69
N LEU A 42 -11.24 -11.49 2.10
CA LEU A 42 -10.02 -11.35 1.28
C LEU A 42 -9.64 -12.61 0.48
N ARG A 43 -10.53 -13.61 0.42
CA ARG A 43 -10.37 -14.87 -0.35
C ARG A 43 -8.98 -15.52 -0.25
N ILE A 44 -8.32 -15.40 0.90
CA ILE A 44 -6.98 -15.93 1.17
C ILE A 44 -6.89 -17.44 0.87
N LYS A 45 -7.99 -18.16 1.12
CA LYS A 45 -8.08 -19.60 0.85
C LYS A 45 -7.94 -19.97 -0.64
N GLU A 46 -8.44 -19.12 -1.55
CA GLU A 46 -8.31 -19.33 -3.00
C GLU A 46 -6.93 -18.89 -3.53
N TYR A 47 -6.22 -18.05 -2.77
CA TYR A 47 -4.83 -17.71 -3.05
C TYR A 47 -3.92 -18.87 -2.62
N GLU A 48 -4.12 -19.43 -1.43
CA GLU A 48 -3.34 -20.55 -0.88
C GLU A 48 -3.43 -21.81 -1.75
N GLU A 49 -4.62 -22.13 -2.30
CA GLU A 49 -4.81 -23.24 -3.26
C GLU A 49 -4.13 -23.01 -4.63
N ARG A 50 -3.76 -21.76 -4.97
CA ARG A 50 -3.15 -21.40 -6.26
C ARG A 50 -1.65 -21.08 -6.14
N ASP A 51 -1.22 -20.59 -4.99
CA ASP A 51 0.18 -20.26 -4.68
C ASP A 51 1.07 -21.50 -4.68
N GLU A 52 0.51 -22.69 -4.40
CA GLU A 52 1.19 -23.99 -4.51
C GLU A 52 1.74 -24.31 -5.92
N GLY A 53 1.48 -23.49 -6.95
CA GLY A 53 2.02 -23.72 -8.29
C GLY A 53 2.48 -22.51 -9.12
N LEU A 54 2.31 -21.27 -8.64
CA LEU A 54 2.50 -20.08 -9.52
C LEU A 54 3.40 -18.96 -8.96
N GLY A 55 3.64 -18.88 -7.64
CA GLY A 55 4.56 -17.87 -7.06
C GLY A 55 4.21 -16.42 -7.37
N VAL A 56 2.95 -16.12 -7.66
CA VAL A 56 2.50 -14.77 -8.03
C VAL A 56 2.27 -13.96 -6.75
N PRO A 57 2.80 -12.74 -6.63
CA PRO A 57 2.60 -11.92 -5.45
C PRO A 57 1.11 -11.62 -5.22
N TYR A 58 0.70 -11.62 -3.95
CA TYR A 58 -0.70 -11.48 -3.52
C TYR A 58 -1.46 -10.27 -4.10
N PRO A 59 -0.87 -9.07 -4.25
CA PRO A 59 -1.54 -7.93 -4.87
C PRO A 59 -1.98 -8.21 -6.32
N ASP A 60 -1.15 -8.88 -7.10
CA ASP A 60 -1.41 -9.20 -8.51
C ASP A 60 -2.52 -10.26 -8.63
N PHE A 61 -2.55 -11.22 -7.71
CA PHE A 61 -3.66 -12.17 -7.60
C PHE A 61 -4.98 -11.47 -7.27
N LEU A 62 -4.95 -10.48 -6.37
CA LEU A 62 -6.11 -9.66 -6.02
C LEU A 62 -6.64 -8.85 -7.21
N GLU A 63 -5.74 -8.37 -8.07
CA GLU A 63 -6.09 -7.67 -9.30
C GLU A 63 -6.79 -8.60 -10.31
N MET A 64 -6.21 -9.78 -10.56
CA MET A 64 -6.75 -10.76 -11.51
C MET A 64 -8.16 -11.26 -11.16
N LYS A 65 -8.48 -11.39 -9.86
CA LYS A 65 -9.77 -11.98 -9.42
C LYS A 65 -10.79 -10.95 -8.95
N SER A 66 -10.53 -9.66 -9.20
CA SER A 66 -11.25 -8.55 -8.63
C SER A 66 -12.76 -8.52 -8.93
N GLY A 67 -13.58 -8.86 -7.92
CA GLY A 67 -15.04 -8.66 -7.93
C GLY A 67 -15.55 -7.53 -7.02
N ASN A 68 -14.71 -6.99 -6.13
CA ASN A 68 -15.12 -6.03 -5.08
C ASN A 68 -14.27 -4.74 -5.11
N PHE A 69 -14.86 -3.62 -4.68
CA PHE A 69 -14.17 -2.31 -4.64
C PHE A 69 -12.94 -2.31 -3.71
N LEU A 70 -13.05 -2.93 -2.54
CA LEU A 70 -11.96 -2.97 -1.55
C LEU A 70 -10.76 -3.81 -2.04
N THR A 71 -10.99 -4.89 -2.80
CA THR A 71 -9.87 -5.66 -3.35
C THR A 71 -9.14 -4.89 -4.45
N ARG A 72 -9.84 -4.09 -5.26
CA ARG A 72 -9.17 -3.14 -6.19
C ARG A 72 -8.37 -2.07 -5.46
N LEU A 73 -8.92 -1.53 -4.39
CA LEU A 73 -8.27 -0.50 -3.59
C LEU A 73 -6.97 -1.02 -2.98
N LEU A 74 -6.98 -2.26 -2.50
CA LEU A 74 -5.82 -2.93 -1.93
C LEU A 74 -4.82 -3.44 -2.97
N ALA A 75 -5.27 -3.77 -4.19
CA ALA A 75 -4.39 -4.18 -5.28
C ALA A 75 -3.67 -2.99 -5.94
N CYS A 76 -4.18 -1.77 -5.80
CA CYS A 76 -3.61 -0.61 -6.47
C CYS A 76 -2.82 0.26 -5.47
N PRO A 77 -1.49 0.45 -5.65
CA PRO A 77 -0.68 1.26 -4.74
C PRO A 77 -1.09 2.73 -4.73
N LEU A 78 -1.56 3.23 -5.87
CA LEU A 78 -2.08 4.60 -5.98
C LEU A 78 -3.36 4.76 -5.16
N CYS A 79 -4.31 3.83 -5.28
CA CYS A 79 -5.56 3.89 -4.53
C CYS A 79 -5.29 3.79 -3.03
N LEU A 80 -4.52 2.79 -2.59
CA LEU A 80 -4.16 2.60 -1.20
C LEU A 80 -3.44 3.84 -0.64
N GLY A 81 -2.51 4.40 -1.41
CA GLY A 81 -1.81 5.64 -1.07
C GLY A 81 -2.73 6.85 -0.92
N VAL A 82 -3.74 7.01 -1.80
CA VAL A 82 -4.75 8.08 -1.66
C VAL A 82 -5.50 7.93 -0.34
N TRP A 83 -5.99 6.74 -0.02
CA TRP A 83 -6.78 6.52 1.20
C TRP A 83 -5.97 6.73 2.49
N VAL A 84 -4.70 6.29 2.52
CA VAL A 84 -3.82 6.52 3.67
C VAL A 84 -3.54 8.02 3.86
N ASN A 85 -3.26 8.75 2.77
CA ASN A 85 -3.03 10.19 2.86
C ASN A 85 -4.31 10.98 3.19
N ILE A 86 -5.48 10.57 2.70
CA ILE A 86 -6.78 11.16 3.08
C ILE A 86 -7.00 11.00 4.59
N ALA A 87 -6.77 9.79 5.12
CA ALA A 87 -6.91 9.54 6.56
C ALA A 87 -5.99 10.46 7.39
N GLY A 88 -4.73 10.59 6.99
CA GLY A 88 -3.79 11.52 7.62
C GLY A 88 -4.22 12.99 7.54
N ALA A 89 -4.73 13.43 6.39
CA ALA A 89 -5.18 14.79 6.19
C ALA A 89 -6.45 15.14 6.99
N VAL A 90 -7.37 14.19 7.14
CA VAL A 90 -8.57 14.34 7.99
C VAL A 90 -8.17 14.50 9.46
N CYS A 91 -7.17 13.76 9.95
CA CYS A 91 -6.67 13.90 11.32
C CYS A 91 -6.06 15.29 11.61
N VAL A 92 -5.44 15.91 10.60
CA VAL A 92 -4.82 17.25 10.72
C VAL A 92 -5.80 18.38 10.41
N GLY A 93 -6.90 18.09 9.72
CA GLY A 93 -7.90 19.07 9.31
C GLY A 93 -7.43 20.02 8.21
N SER A 94 -6.39 19.66 7.44
CA SER A 94 -5.80 20.50 6.40
C SER A 94 -5.65 19.78 5.07
N VAL A 95 -6.30 20.33 4.04
CA VAL A 95 -6.28 19.77 2.67
C VAL A 95 -4.93 20.02 1.99
N PHE A 96 -4.19 21.06 2.36
CA PHE A 96 -2.85 21.29 1.81
C PHE A 96 -1.86 20.18 2.20
N VAL A 97 -2.01 19.62 3.40
CA VAL A 97 -1.20 18.49 3.87
C VAL A 97 -1.46 17.25 3.03
N PHE A 98 -2.71 17.01 2.60
CA PHE A 98 -3.05 15.91 1.72
C PHE A 98 -2.24 15.96 0.42
N PHE A 99 -2.32 17.06 -0.33
CA PHE A 99 -1.66 17.16 -1.63
C PHE A 99 -0.14 17.04 -1.47
N ALA A 100 0.45 17.77 -0.52
CA ALA A 100 1.89 17.73 -0.29
C ALA A 100 2.37 16.32 0.10
N SER A 101 1.73 15.67 1.07
CA SER A 101 2.12 14.33 1.52
C SER A 101 1.87 13.25 0.46
N TYR A 102 0.76 13.34 -0.29
CA TYR A 102 0.42 12.39 -1.34
C TYR A 102 1.46 12.38 -2.47
N TYR A 103 1.76 13.53 -3.08
CA TYR A 103 2.73 13.58 -4.18
C TYR A 103 4.14 13.18 -3.71
N LEU A 104 4.54 13.61 -2.50
CA LEU A 104 5.83 13.24 -1.93
C LEU A 104 5.91 11.73 -1.69
N SER A 105 4.85 11.11 -1.14
CA SER A 105 4.78 9.66 -0.94
C SER A 105 4.84 8.87 -2.24
N LEU A 106 4.22 9.36 -3.33
CA LEU A 106 4.30 8.72 -4.63
C LEU A 106 5.72 8.79 -5.20
N ILE A 107 6.36 9.95 -5.14
CA ILE A 107 7.75 10.11 -5.62
C ILE A 107 8.66 9.13 -4.88
N PHE A 108 8.55 9.06 -3.55
CA PHE A 108 9.33 8.12 -2.76
C PHE A 108 8.99 6.66 -3.08
N TYR A 109 7.72 6.30 -3.21
CA TYR A 109 7.32 4.94 -3.54
C TYR A 109 7.85 4.51 -4.91
N PHE A 110 7.69 5.33 -5.96
CA PHE A 110 8.23 5.03 -7.28
C PHE A 110 9.76 4.98 -7.28
N PHE A 111 10.41 5.85 -6.50
CA PHE A 111 11.86 5.83 -6.33
C PHE A 111 12.33 4.52 -5.65
N PHE A 112 11.67 4.10 -4.57
CA PHE A 112 11.94 2.82 -3.90
C PHE A 112 11.70 1.62 -4.82
N LYS A 113 10.57 1.63 -5.55
CA LYS A 113 10.25 0.59 -6.53
C LYS A 113 11.29 0.53 -7.65
N TYR A 114 11.75 1.68 -8.14
CA TYR A 114 12.82 1.76 -9.13
C TYR A 114 14.14 1.20 -8.60
N LEU A 115 14.48 1.47 -7.33
CA LEU A 115 15.67 0.90 -6.69
C LEU A 115 15.58 -0.62 -6.53
N MET A 116 14.41 -1.16 -6.16
CA MET A 116 14.23 -2.61 -6.00
C MET A 116 14.12 -3.36 -7.32
N GLY A 117 13.48 -2.78 -8.35
CA GLY A 117 13.43 -3.40 -9.68
C GLY A 117 14.81 -3.60 -10.30
N ARG A 118 15.80 -2.77 -9.92
CA ARG A 118 17.19 -2.96 -10.32
C ARG A 118 17.88 -4.13 -9.60
N SER A 119 17.38 -4.57 -8.45
CA SER A 119 17.94 -5.69 -7.68
C SER A 119 17.58 -7.06 -8.26
N ASP A 120 16.47 -7.16 -9.00
CA ASP A 120 16.02 -8.43 -9.61
C ASP A 120 16.67 -8.70 -10.98
N GLU A 121 17.38 -7.71 -11.55
CA GLU A 121 18.13 -7.82 -12.82
C GLU A 121 19.61 -8.27 -12.64
N GLN A 122 20.06 -8.54 -11.41
CA GLN A 122 21.42 -9.02 -11.09
C GLN A 122 21.45 -10.50 -10.72
#